data_AF-A0A160M9D1-F1
#
_entry.id   AF-A0A160M9D1-F1
#
_cell.length_a   1.000
_cell.length_b   1.000
_cell.length_c   1.000
_cell.angle_alpha   90.00
_cell.angle_beta   90.00
_cell.angle_gamma   90.00
#
_symmetry.space_group_name_H-M   'P 1'
#
loop_
_entity.id
_entity.type
_entity.pdbx_description
1 polymer ?
#
loop_
_entity_poly.entity_id
_entity_poly.type
_entity_poly.pdbx_seq_one_letter_code
_entity_poly.pdbx_strand_id
1 'polypeptide(L)'
;MWEPTAEQIKEIKLINGEQGTAKDEYYRAMLPIIFDQVKEYCNNTFGETDSEPLALPGGVKLFIAKAIQFNENKAGLKSRNMGSVSYSYETEFPESLYKYLRPYRKVKFHAQR
;
A
#
# COMPACT_ATOMS: atom_id res chain seq x y z
N MET A 1 -6.18 -5.83 14.74
CA MET A 1 -5.63 -4.75 13.88
C MET A 1 -4.12 -4.84 14.03
N TRP A 2 -3.39 -5.06 12.94
CA TRP A 2 -1.94 -5.27 12.99
C TRP A 2 -1.23 -3.97 13.43
N GLU A 3 -0.36 -4.06 14.43
CA GLU A 3 0.45 -2.93 14.89
C GLU A 3 1.83 -2.99 14.23
N PRO A 4 2.17 -2.07 13.30
CA PRO A 4 3.47 -2.08 12.64
C PRO A 4 4.59 -1.77 13.63
N THR A 5 5.65 -2.58 13.62
CA THR A 5 6.83 -2.37 14.47
C THR A 5 7.61 -1.14 14.01
N ALA A 6 8.28 -0.44 14.93
CA ALA A 6 9.08 0.77 14.63
C ALA A 6 10.14 0.54 13.53
N GLU A 7 10.70 -0.67 13.45
CA GLU A 7 11.68 -1.05 12.42
C GLU A 7 11.06 -1.10 11.02
N GLN A 8 9.86 -1.66 10.87
CA GLN A 8 9.15 -1.75 9.60
C GLN A 8 8.77 -0.36 9.08
N ILE A 9 8.36 0.53 9.98
CA ILE A 9 8.08 1.93 9.66
C ILE A 9 9.36 2.60 9.13
N LYS A 10 10.51 2.36 9.77
CA LYS A 10 11.79 2.92 9.33
C LYS A 10 12.20 2.39 7.95
N GLU A 11 12.04 1.09 7.70
CA GLU A 11 12.32 0.51 6.39
C GLU A 11 11.45 1.12 5.28
N ILE A 12 10.14 1.26 5.53
CA ILE A 12 9.20 1.81 4.54
C ILE A 12 9.50 3.30 4.27
N LYS A 13 9.85 4.07 5.30
CA LYS A 13 10.31 5.46 5.13
C LYS A 13 11.58 5.58 4.29
N LEU A 14 12.55 4.70 4.53
CA LEU A 14 13.78 4.65 3.73
C LEU A 14 13.47 4.37 2.25
N ILE A 15 12.50 3.48 1.96
CA ILE A 15 12.04 3.20 0.59
C ILE A 15 11.40 4.45 -0.04
N ASN A 16 10.66 5.23 0.73
CA ASN A 16 10.05 6.50 0.27
C ASN A 16 11.04 7.67 0.18
N GLY A 17 12.28 7.50 0.65
CA GLY A 17 13.28 8.58 0.69
C GLY A 17 13.01 9.63 1.77
N GLU A 18 12.15 9.34 2.74
CA GLU A 18 11.83 10.25 3.84
C GLU A 18 12.65 9.92 5.09
N GLN A 19 13.28 10.92 5.70
CA GLN A 19 14.09 10.76 6.90
C GLN A 19 13.54 11.50 8.13
N GLY A 20 12.43 12.23 7.97
CA GLY A 20 11.82 13.01 9.04
C GLY A 20 10.94 12.18 9.99
N THR A 21 10.79 12.67 11.22
CA THR A 21 9.92 12.09 12.27
C THR A 21 8.49 12.64 12.26
N ALA A 22 8.21 13.65 11.43
CA ALA A 22 6.93 14.37 11.44
C ALA A 22 5.74 13.52 10.96
N LYS A 23 5.99 12.44 10.22
CA LYS A 23 4.94 11.62 9.61
C LYS A 23 4.75 10.28 10.32
N ASP A 24 5.43 10.04 11.43
CA ASP A 24 5.44 8.73 12.11
C ASP A 24 4.05 8.26 12.51
N GLU A 25 3.23 9.17 13.02
CA GLU A 25 1.84 8.92 13.38
C GLU A 25 0.98 8.59 12.14
N TYR A 26 1.24 9.27 11.03
CA TYR A 26 0.57 9.00 9.75
C TYR A 26 0.89 7.59 9.23
N TYR A 27 2.16 7.19 9.25
CA TYR A 27 2.56 5.82 8.88
C TYR A 27 1.93 4.80 9.83
N ARG A 28 1.88 5.05 11.15
CA ARG A 28 1.22 4.15 12.12
C ARG A 28 -0.25 3.92 11.83
N ALA A 29 -0.98 4.96 11.43
CA ALA A 29 -2.41 4.85 11.11
C ALA A 29 -2.68 4.23 9.73
N MET A 30 -1.87 4.57 8.73
CA MET A 30 -2.11 4.17 7.33
C MET A 30 -1.64 2.75 7.00
N LEU A 31 -0.53 2.30 7.61
CA LEU A 31 0.02 0.97 7.36
C LEU A 31 -0.97 -0.18 7.59
N PRO A 32 -1.72 -0.25 8.70
CA PRO A 32 -2.69 -1.34 8.88
C PRO A 32 -3.79 -1.33 7.82
N ILE A 33 -4.29 -0.15 7.44
CA ILE A 33 -5.35 -0.01 6.43
C ILE A 33 -4.88 -0.51 5.06
N ILE A 34 -3.68 -0.10 4.63
CA ILE A 34 -3.12 -0.53 3.34
C ILE A 34 -2.78 -2.02 3.40
N PHE A 35 -2.31 -2.51 4.54
CA PHE A 35 -1.98 -3.92 4.70
C PHE A 35 -3.23 -4.82 4.59
N ASP A 36 -4.35 -4.41 5.17
CA ASP A 36 -5.63 -5.12 5.03
C ASP A 36 -6.07 -5.17 3.56
N GLN A 37 -5.96 -4.06 2.83
CA GLN A 37 -6.24 -4.04 1.38
C GLN A 37 -5.32 -4.99 0.58
N VAL A 38 -4.05 -5.09 0.95
CA VAL A 38 -3.09 -6.00 0.31
C VAL A 38 -3.45 -7.46 0.59
N LYS A 39 -3.89 -7.80 1.81
CA LYS A 39 -4.35 -9.15 2.15
C LYS A 39 -5.57 -9.54 1.34
N GLU A 40 -6.57 -8.66 1.26
CA GLU A 40 -7.78 -8.87 0.46
C GLU A 40 -7.42 -9.07 -1.01
N TYR A 41 -6.55 -8.23 -1.58
CA TYR A 41 -6.16 -8.33 -2.98
C TYR A 41 -5.37 -9.62 -3.27
N CYS A 42 -4.44 -10.00 -2.39
CA CYS A 42 -3.59 -11.17 -2.59
C CYS A 42 -4.27 -12.48 -2.18
N ASN A 43 -5.41 -12.43 -1.47
CA ASN A 43 -6.02 -13.58 -0.79
C ASN A 43 -4.99 -14.35 0.04
N ASN A 44 -4.06 -13.64 0.68
CA ASN A 44 -2.94 -14.23 1.39
C ASN A 44 -2.73 -13.51 2.71
N THR A 45 -2.58 -14.28 3.79
CA THR A 45 -2.37 -13.76 5.15
C THR A 45 -0.89 -13.50 5.43
N PHE A 46 0.01 -13.70 4.46
CA PHE A 46 1.46 -13.45 4.55
C PHE A 46 2.11 -14.00 5.83
N GLY A 47 1.60 -15.14 6.32
CA GLY A 47 2.15 -15.80 7.50
C GLY A 47 1.84 -15.08 8.81
N GLU A 48 0.68 -14.42 8.93
CA GLU A 48 0.13 -13.95 10.20
C GLU A 48 0.13 -15.10 11.21
N THR A 49 1.19 -15.15 12.01
CA THR A 49 1.34 -16.02 13.17
C THR A 49 1.70 -15.08 14.30
N ASP A 50 0.97 -15.14 15.40
CA ASP A 50 0.97 -14.19 16.53
C ASP A 50 2.33 -14.02 17.25
N SER A 51 3.44 -14.52 16.70
CA SER A 51 4.70 -14.71 17.40
C SER A 51 5.96 -14.37 16.60
N GLU A 52 5.86 -14.06 15.30
CA GLU A 52 7.04 -13.71 14.48
C GLU A 52 6.85 -12.39 13.73
N PRO A 53 7.93 -11.59 13.57
CA PRO A 53 7.86 -10.37 12.79
C PRO A 53 7.48 -10.75 11.35
N LEU A 54 6.29 -10.28 10.94
CA LEU A 54 5.72 -10.53 9.63
C LEU A 54 6.76 -10.25 8.54
N ALA A 55 7.28 -11.31 7.93
CA ALA A 55 8.28 -11.23 6.87
C ALA A 55 7.60 -10.78 5.56
N LEU A 56 7.30 -9.47 5.49
CA LEU A 56 6.71 -8.85 4.31
C LEU A 56 7.63 -9.06 3.10
N PRO A 57 7.16 -9.69 2.01
CA PRO A 57 7.97 -9.82 0.80
C PRO A 57 8.34 -8.43 0.25
N GLY A 58 9.52 -8.30 -0.34
CA GLY A 58 10.01 -7.02 -0.85
C GLY A 58 9.04 -6.32 -1.82
N GLY A 59 8.32 -7.08 -2.65
CA GLY A 59 7.30 -6.52 -3.55
C GLY A 59 6.11 -5.91 -2.80
N VAL A 60 5.71 -6.49 -1.67
CA VAL A 60 4.64 -5.93 -0.82
C VAL A 60 5.12 -4.64 -0.14
N LYS A 61 6.36 -4.62 0.37
CA LYS A 61 6.96 -3.40 0.96
C LYS A 61 7.00 -2.25 -0.05
N LEU A 62 7.40 -2.52 -1.29
CA LEU A 62 7.42 -1.53 -2.38
C LEU A 62 6.02 -1.02 -2.73
N PHE A 63 5.02 -1.90 -2.74
CA PHE A 63 3.63 -1.50 -2.98
C PHE A 63 3.14 -0.55 -1.89
N ILE A 64 3.33 -0.91 -0.62
CA ILE A 64 2.89 -0.11 0.53
C ILE A 64 3.55 1.27 0.50
N ALA A 65 4.87 1.32 0.30
CA ALA A 65 5.63 2.56 0.22
C ALA A 65 5.07 3.51 -0.85
N LYS A 66 4.88 2.99 -2.07
CA LYS A 66 4.32 3.77 -3.20
C LYS A 66 2.85 4.14 -3.02
N ALA A 67 2.06 3.29 -2.39
CA ALA A 67 0.66 3.59 -2.07
C ALA A 67 0.56 4.77 -1.10
N ILE A 68 1.44 4.82 -0.08
CA ILE A 68 1.54 5.94 0.85
C ILE A 68 1.96 7.21 0.11
N GLN A 69 3.04 7.15 -0.68
CA GLN A 69 3.52 8.29 -1.47
C GLN A 69 2.43 8.85 -2.40
N PHE A 70 1.61 7.97 -2.98
CA PHE A 70 0.53 8.36 -3.86
C PHE A 70 -0.63 9.04 -3.13
N ASN A 71 -0.96 8.57 -1.93
CA ASN A 71 -1.97 9.21 -1.08
C ASN A 71 -1.54 10.62 -0.64
N GLU A 72 -0.24 10.82 -0.41
CA GLU A 72 0.30 12.16 -0.13
C GLU A 72 0.24 13.08 -1.34
N ASN A 73 0.59 12.57 -2.54
CA ASN A 73 0.65 13.38 -3.76
C ASN A 73 -0.73 13.74 -4.35
N LYS A 74 -1.78 12.95 -4.06
CA LYS A 74 -3.13 13.15 -4.61
C LYS A 74 -3.91 14.33 -4.01
N ALA A 75 -3.33 15.08 -3.08
CA ALA A 75 -3.98 16.23 -2.44
C ALA A 75 -4.27 17.43 -3.37
N GLY A 76 -3.91 17.40 -4.66
CA GLY A 76 -4.27 18.49 -5.58
C GLY A 76 -3.98 18.22 -7.06
N LEU A 77 -5.05 18.14 -7.86
CA LEU A 77 -5.12 18.41 -9.30
C LEU A 77 -4.01 17.81 -10.21
N LYS A 78 -4.29 16.65 -10.82
CA LYS A 78 -3.34 15.90 -11.66
C LYS A 78 -3.02 16.53 -13.03
N SER A 79 -3.98 17.19 -13.69
CA SER A 79 -3.74 17.85 -14.98
C SER A 79 -4.81 18.89 -15.29
N ARG A 80 -4.43 19.96 -16.01
CA ARG A 80 -5.35 20.96 -16.58
C ARG A 80 -5.20 20.90 -18.10
N ASN A 81 -6.26 20.51 -18.81
CA ASN A 81 -6.30 20.61 -20.27
C ASN A 81 -7.21 21.79 -20.65
N MET A 82 -6.67 22.82 -21.32
CA MET A 82 -7.31 24.14 -21.47
C MET A 82 -8.48 24.20 -22.48
N GLY A 83 -8.77 23.12 -23.22
CA GLY A 83 -9.79 23.12 -24.29
C GLY A 83 -11.18 22.60 -23.90
N SER A 84 -11.26 21.73 -22.90
CA SER A 84 -12.52 21.22 -22.32
C SER A 84 -12.21 20.79 -20.89
N VAL A 85 -12.84 21.41 -19.90
CA VAL A 85 -12.49 21.20 -18.49
C VAL A 85 -12.96 19.81 -18.04
N SER A 86 -12.14 18.78 -18.23
CA SER A 86 -12.36 17.45 -17.67
C SER A 86 -11.56 17.31 -16.37
N TYR A 87 -12.23 17.41 -15.22
CA TYR A 87 -11.62 17.02 -13.96
C TYR A 87 -11.67 15.50 -13.82
N SER A 88 -10.53 14.82 -13.99
CA SER A 88 -10.41 13.39 -13.67
C SER A 88 -9.88 13.25 -12.25
N TYR A 89 -10.75 12.85 -11.33
CA TYR A 89 -10.37 12.46 -9.98
C TYR A 89 -10.11 10.96 -9.97
N GLU A 90 -8.84 10.56 -9.92
CA GLU A 90 -8.53 9.15 -9.70
C GLU A 90 -8.78 8.85 -8.22
N THR A 91 -9.80 8.05 -7.91
CA THR A 91 -10.03 7.49 -6.57
C THR A 91 -9.23 6.20 -6.36
N GLU A 92 -8.83 5.54 -7.45
CA GLU A 92 -8.15 4.25 -7.44
C GLU A 92 -6.62 4.38 -7.50
N PHE A 93 -5.92 3.36 -6.98
CA PHE A 93 -4.48 3.21 -7.19
C PHE A 93 -4.20 2.81 -8.64
N PRO A 94 -3.13 3.31 -9.28
CA PRO A 94 -2.84 2.98 -10.67
C PRO A 94 -2.49 1.50 -10.80
N GLU A 95 -2.92 0.88 -11.90
CA GLU A 95 -2.71 -0.56 -12.19
C GLU A 95 -1.23 -0.98 -12.14
N SER A 96 -0.33 -0.04 -12.39
CA SER A 96 1.11 -0.25 -12.32
C SER A 96 1.59 -0.65 -10.91
N LEU A 97 0.94 -0.16 -9.84
CA LEU A 97 1.28 -0.54 -8.47
C LEU A 97 0.88 -2.00 -8.20
N TYR A 98 -0.29 -2.41 -8.65
CA TYR A 98 -0.75 -3.79 -8.46
C TYR A 98 0.16 -4.83 -9.11
N LYS A 99 1.04 -4.46 -10.07
CA LYS A 99 2.05 -5.36 -10.64
C LYS A 99 3.00 -5.93 -9.58
N TYR A 100 3.32 -5.17 -8.53
CA TYR A 100 4.16 -5.66 -7.43
C TYR A 100 3.49 -6.75 -6.59
N LEU A 101 2.15 -6.75 -6.54
CA LEU A 101 1.36 -7.71 -5.78
C LEU A 101 0.99 -8.97 -6.59
N ARG A 102 1.06 -8.91 -7.93
CA ARG A 102 0.69 -10.03 -8.81
C ARG A 102 1.34 -11.37 -8.44
N PRO A 103 2.65 -11.45 -8.12
CA PRO A 103 3.30 -12.73 -7.79
C PRO A 103 2.75 -13.39 -6.52
N TYR A 104 2.19 -12.59 -5.61
CA TYR A 104 1.71 -13.06 -4.31
C TYR A 104 0.21 -13.37 -4.28
N ARG A 105 -0.48 -13.12 -5.40
CA ARG A 105 -1.93 -13.31 -5.50
C ARG A 105 -2.28 -14.79 -5.63
N LYS A 106 -3.00 -15.32 -4.64
CA LYS A 106 -3.56 -16.68 -4.66
C LYS A 106 -4.91 -16.69 -5.37
N VAL A 107 -5.16 -17.75 -6.14
CA VAL A 107 -6.45 -17.98 -6.81
C VAL A 107 -7.51 -18.33 -5.77
N LYS A 108 -8.65 -17.65 -5.81
CA LYS A 108 -9.82 -17.98 -5.00
C LYS A 108 -10.66 -19.00 -5.76
N PHE A 109 -10.66 -20.24 -5.30
CA PHE A 109 -11.55 -21.26 -5.84
C PHE A 109 -12.97 -21.01 -5.33
N HIS A 110 -13.90 -20.76 -6.24
CA HIS A 110 -15.32 -20.80 -5.94
C HIS A 110 -15.81 -22.22 -6.19
N ALA A 111 -16.31 -22.90 -5.15
CA ALA A 111 -16.99 -24.16 -5.34
C ALA A 111 -18.26 -23.89 -6.18
N GLN A 112 -18.32 -24.39 -7.40
CA GLN A 112 -19.56 -24.44 -8.15
C GLN A 112 -20.45 -25.46 -7.44
N ARG A 113 -21.58 -24.98 -6.90
CA ARG A 113 -22.60 -25.77 -6.24
C ARG A 113 -23.79 -25.90 -7.16
#